data_AF-A0A316GL02-F1
#
_entry.id   AF-A0A316GL02-F1
#
_cell.length_a   1.000
_cell.length_b   1.000
_cell.length_c   1.000
_cell.angle_alpha   90.00
_cell.angle_beta   90.00
_cell.angle_gamma   90.00
#
_symmetry.space_group_name_H-M   'P 1'
#
loop_
_entity.id
_entity.type
_entity.pdbx_description
1 polymer ?
#
loop_
_entity_poly.entity_id
_entity_poly.type
_entity_poly.pdbx_seq_one_letter_code
_entity_poly.pdbx_strand_id
1 'polypeptide(L)' 'IGEICLAIEMGADAIDIGKTIHPHPTLGETIGMAAEVAEGVCTDLPSDRKK' A
#
# COMPACT_ATOMS: atom_id res chain seq x y z
N ILE A 1 3.43 2.08 -12.62
CA ILE A 1 4.63 1.34 -12.13
C ILE A 1 5.78 2.24 -11.71
N GLY A 2 5.89 3.50 -12.18
CA GLY A 2 7.00 4.38 -11.81
C GLY A 2 7.22 4.55 -10.30
N GLU A 3 6.12 4.66 -9.53
CA GLU A 3 6.19 4.67 -8.07
C GLU A 3 6.80 3.40 -7.49
N ILE A 4 6.36 2.21 -7.94
CA ILE A 4 6.92 0.92 -7.53
C ILE A 4 8.40 0.80 -7.92
N CYS A 5 8.79 1.26 -9.12
CA CYS A 5 10.20 1.31 -9.51
C CYS A 5 11.02 2.18 -8.54
N LEU A 6 10.53 3.37 -8.20
CA LEU A 6 11.22 4.25 -7.24
C LEU A 6 11.26 3.64 -5.83
N ALA A 7 10.18 3.03 -5.37
CA ALA A 7 10.13 2.35 -4.07
C ALA A 7 11.20 1.24 -3.96
N ILE A 8 11.39 0.46 -5.04
CA ILE A 8 12.45 -0.56 -5.11
C ILE A 8 13.84 0.08 -5.07
N GLU A 9 14.09 1.13 -5.87
CA GLU A 9 15.40 1.82 -5.89
C GLU A 9 15.74 2.46 -4.53
N MET A 10 14.73 2.89 -3.78
CA MET A 10 14.89 3.46 -2.44
C MET A 10 14.98 2.39 -1.34
N GLY A 11 14.76 1.11 -1.66
CA GLY A 11 14.68 0.04 -0.67
C GLY A 11 13.53 0.21 0.32
N ALA A 12 12.42 0.83 -0.11
CA ALA A 12 11.25 1.10 0.72
C ALA A 12 10.55 -0.19 1.15
N ASP A 13 10.04 -0.22 2.38
CA ASP A 13 9.22 -1.32 2.89
C ASP A 13 7.71 -1.02 2.75
N ALA A 14 6.87 -1.97 3.19
CA ALA A 14 5.42 -1.82 3.10
C ALA A 14 4.88 -0.72 4.04
N ILE A 15 5.59 -0.39 5.12
CA ILE A 15 5.20 0.71 6.01
C ILE A 15 5.42 2.05 5.32
N ASP A 16 6.55 2.21 4.62
CA ASP A 16 6.86 3.43 3.86
C ASP A 16 5.80 3.71 2.78
N ILE A 17 5.45 2.67 2.00
CA ILE A 17 4.46 2.78 0.92
C ILE A 17 3.05 2.95 1.49
N GLY A 18 2.67 2.15 2.48
CA GLY A 18 1.33 2.16 3.06
C GLY A 18 1.00 3.44 3.84
N LYS A 19 1.99 4.06 4.49
CA LYS A 19 1.79 5.35 5.19
C LYS A 19 1.90 6.57 4.28
N THR A 20 2.33 6.40 3.03
CA THR A 20 2.30 7.48 2.05
C THR A 20 0.84 7.77 1.68
N ILE A 21 0.40 9.01 1.84
CA ILE A 21 -0.99 9.38 1.55
C ILE A 21 -1.18 9.48 0.05
N HIS A 22 -1.84 8.48 -0.53
CA HIS A 22 -2.20 8.49 -1.93
C HIS A 22 -3.48 9.30 -2.16
N PRO A 23 -3.59 10.03 -3.28
CA PRO A 23 -4.81 10.78 -3.58
C PRO A 23 -5.98 9.84 -3.88
N HIS A 24 -7.14 10.17 -3.31
CA HIS A 24 -8.41 9.47 -3.51
C HIS A 24 -9.41 10.32 -4.31
N PRO A 25 -10.23 9.76 -5.23
CA PRO A 25 -10.20 8.39 -5.74
C PRO A 25 -9.31 8.27 -6.99
N THR A 26 -8.33 7.37 -6.99
CA THR A 26 -7.43 7.13 -8.13
C THR A 26 -7.08 5.65 -8.29
N LEU A 27 -6.61 5.25 -9.48
CA LEU A 27 -6.03 3.91 -9.64
C LEU A 27 -4.67 3.76 -8.94
N GLY A 28 -3.95 4.88 -8.75
CA GLY A 28 -2.64 4.90 -8.11
C GLY A 28 -2.68 4.53 -6.63
N GLU A 29 -3.76 4.89 -5.94
CA GLU A 29 -3.92 4.58 -4.50
C GLU A 29 -3.88 3.07 -4.19
N THR A 30 -4.14 2.21 -5.18
CA THR A 30 -4.05 0.76 -5.03
C THR A 30 -2.65 0.27 -4.67
N ILE A 31 -1.59 1.06 -4.94
CA ILE A 31 -0.21 0.74 -4.53
C ILE A 31 -0.07 0.87 -3.01
N GLY A 32 -0.53 1.98 -2.43
CA GLY A 32 -0.64 2.19 -0.98
C GLY A 32 -1.53 1.14 -0.31
N MET A 33 -2.72 0.89 -0.86
CA MET A 33 -3.65 -0.12 -0.32
C MET A 33 -3.02 -1.53 -0.32
N ALA A 34 -2.29 -1.91 -1.37
CA ALA A 34 -1.60 -3.20 -1.41
C ALA A 34 -0.53 -3.33 -0.30
N ALA A 35 0.17 -2.23 0.02
CA ALA A 35 1.10 -2.19 1.13
C ALA A 35 0.37 -2.28 2.49
N GLU A 36 -0.76 -1.60 2.66
CA GLU A 36 -1.61 -1.73 3.85
C GLU A 36 -2.16 -3.15 4.03
N VAL A 37 -2.46 -3.87 2.94
CA VAL A 37 -2.86 -5.28 2.98
C VAL A 37 -1.70 -6.14 3.49
N ALA A 38 -0.48 -5.92 3.01
CA ALA A 38 0.70 -6.65 3.46
C ALA A 38 0.98 -6.42 4.96
N GLU A 39 0.75 -5.21 5.46
CA GLU A 39 0.82 -4.85 6.89
C GLU A 39 -0.40 -5.33 7.70
N GLY A 40 -1.45 -5.81 7.04
CA GLY A 40 -2.69 -6.28 7.68
C GLY A 40 -3.53 -5.16 8.30
N VAL A 41 -3.40 -3.93 7.81
CA VAL A 41 -4.09 -2.73 8.31
C VAL A 41 -5.07 -2.12 7.32
N CYS A 42 -5.12 -2.62 6.08
CA CYS A 42 -6.08 -2.14 5.07
C CYS A 42 -7.52 -2.32 5.55
N THR A 43 -8.29 -1.24 5.58
CA THR A 43 -9.70 -1.25 6.03
C THR A 43 -10.71 -1.38 4.91
N ASP A 44 -10.26 -1.27 3.65
CA ASP A 44 -11.12 -1.32 2.47
C ASP A 44 -11.36 -2.75 1.96
N LEU A 45 -10.66 -3.72 2.56
CA LEU A 45 -10.81 -5.14 2.30
C LEU A 45 -11.19 -5.88 3.59
N PRO A 46 -11.81 -7.07 3.48
CA PRO A 46 -12.06 -7.92 4.64
C PRO A 46 -10.76 -8.24 5.39
N SER A 47 -10.83 -8.33 6.72
CA SER A 47 -9.68 -8.67 7.54
C SER A 47 -9.05 -10.01 7.12
N ASP A 48 -7.73 -10.01 6.96
CA ASP A 48 -6.97 -11.16 6.47
C ASP A 48 -7.09 -12.42 7.35
N ARG A 49 -7.40 -12.23 8.65
CA ARG A 49 -7.72 -13.31 9.60
C ARG A 49 -9.20 -13.33 9.95
N LYS A 50 -9.91 -14.36 9.49
CA LYS A 50 -11.10 -14.86 10.20
C LYS A 50 -10.61 -15.53 11.48
N LYS A 51 -10.98 -14.99 12.65
CA LYS A 51 -10.91 -15.76 13.90
C LYS A 51 -11.82 -16.98 13.84
#